data_AF-A0A3L6DTZ7-F1
#
_entry.id   AF-A0A3L6DTZ7-F1
#
_cell.length_a   1.000
_cell.length_b   1.000
_cell.length_c   1.000
_cell.angle_alpha   90.00
_cell.angle_beta   90.00
_cell.angle_gamma   90.00
#
_symmetry.space_group_name_H-M   'P 1'
#
loop_
_entity.id
_entity.type
_entity.pdbx_description
1 polymer ?
#
loop_
_entity_poly.entity_id
_entity_poly.type
_entity_poly.pdbx_seq_one_letter_code
_entity_poly.pdbx_strand_id
1 'polypeptide(L)'
;MAKSDAKSLYDLIGTFEFILGMVIWHDILYAVNVVSKKLQSSSMCLHSTLEQIDGIMSYFDKYRNEGFASSMVVAKDTASIMGVEASFPVKRRALRKKHYDENDCNNEANLQGEKDFEVNYFLVMVDMASSSLKIDLKTSKYSMVYLGLFLTQHH
;
A
#
# COMPACT_ATOMS: atom_id res chain seq x y z
N MET A 1 -6.85 -21.82 -25.96
CA MET A 1 -7.04 -21.38 -24.55
C MET A 1 -5.82 -20.60 -24.05
N ALA A 2 -4.59 -21.13 -24.08
CA ALA A 2 -3.40 -20.37 -23.61
C ALA A 2 -3.19 -18.94 -24.21
N LYS A 3 -3.62 -18.71 -25.46
CA LYS A 3 -3.47 -17.42 -26.15
C LYS A 3 -4.46 -16.34 -25.70
N SER A 4 -5.64 -16.71 -25.20
CA SER A 4 -6.62 -15.75 -24.65
C SER A 4 -6.23 -15.31 -23.25
N ASP A 5 -5.67 -16.23 -22.47
CA ASP A 5 -5.32 -15.99 -21.06
C ASP A 5 -4.09 -15.09 -20.91
N ALA A 6 -3.08 -15.28 -21.78
CA ALA A 6 -1.93 -14.38 -21.83
C ALA A 6 -2.32 -12.95 -22.24
N LYS A 7 -3.36 -12.82 -23.08
CA LYS A 7 -3.84 -11.52 -23.55
C LYS A 7 -4.63 -10.78 -22.49
N SER A 8 -5.53 -11.47 -21.76
CA SER A 8 -6.26 -10.84 -20.65
C SER A 8 -5.34 -10.43 -19.50
N LEU A 9 -4.29 -11.21 -19.23
CA LEU A 9 -3.29 -10.87 -18.23
C LEU A 9 -2.48 -9.64 -18.64
N TYR A 10 -2.08 -9.55 -19.91
CA TYR A 10 -1.40 -8.36 -20.45
C TYR A 10 -2.29 -7.11 -20.32
N ASP A 11 -3.57 -7.23 -20.68
CA ASP A 11 -4.52 -6.13 -20.57
C ASP A 11 -4.72 -5.71 -19.11
N LEU A 12 -4.67 -6.64 -18.14
CA LEU A 12 -4.75 -6.37 -16.70
C LEU A 12 -3.48 -5.67 -16.17
N ILE A 13 -2.29 -6.16 -16.54
CA ILE A 13 -0.99 -5.58 -16.14
C ILE A 13 -0.81 -4.18 -16.75
N GLY A 14 -1.42 -3.91 -17.90
CA GLY A 14 -1.43 -2.61 -18.56
C GLY A 14 -2.45 -1.61 -18.00
N THR A 15 -3.19 -1.95 -16.93
CA THR A 15 -4.13 -1.00 -16.31
C THR A 15 -3.43 0.00 -15.40
N PHE A 16 -3.96 1.22 -15.34
CA PHE A 16 -3.49 2.23 -14.39
C PHE A 16 -3.63 1.77 -12.93
N GLU A 17 -4.72 1.05 -12.60
CA GLU A 17 -4.95 0.48 -11.27
C GLU A 17 -3.84 -0.50 -10.85
N PHE A 18 -3.33 -1.30 -11.79
CA PHE A 18 -2.21 -2.20 -11.53
C PHE A 18 -0.92 -1.42 -11.26
N ILE A 19 -0.62 -0.40 -12.06
CA ILE A 19 0.57 0.46 -11.86
C ILE A 19 0.50 1.14 -10.49
N LEU A 20 -0.64 1.75 -10.16
CA LEU A 20 -0.85 2.40 -8.86
C LEU A 20 -0.72 1.40 -7.71
N GLY A 21 -1.31 0.21 -7.85
CA GLY A 21 -1.18 -0.87 -6.88
C GLY A 21 0.28 -1.30 -6.67
N MET A 22 1.07 -1.39 -7.75
CA MET A 22 2.51 -1.73 -7.68
C MET A 22 3.34 -0.66 -6.97
N VAL A 23 3.07 0.63 -7.22
CA VAL A 23 3.72 1.74 -6.51
C VAL A 23 3.45 1.64 -5.00
N ILE A 24 2.18 1.48 -4.62
CA ILE A 24 1.77 1.35 -3.21
C ILE A 24 2.43 0.12 -2.57
N TRP A 25 2.43 -1.01 -3.26
CA TRP A 25 3.03 -2.25 -2.77
C TRP A 25 4.54 -2.10 -2.56
N HIS A 26 5.24 -1.46 -3.49
CA HIS A 26 6.66 -1.21 -3.38
C HIS A 26 6.99 -0.39 -2.12
N ASP A 27 6.26 0.69 -1.87
CA ASP A 27 6.51 1.57 -0.72
C ASP A 27 6.27 0.85 0.62
N ILE A 28 5.21 0.03 0.70
CA ILE A 28 4.93 -0.80 1.87
C ILE A 28 6.05 -1.85 2.08
N LEU A 29 6.42 -2.59 1.03
CA LEU A 29 7.46 -3.61 1.11
C LEU A 29 8.80 -3.02 1.48
N TYR A 30 9.13 -1.85 0.93
CA TYR A 30 10.36 -1.15 1.26
C TYR A 30 10.41 -0.80 2.75
N ALA A 31 9.34 -0.21 3.29
CA ALA A 31 9.24 0.14 4.70
C ALA A 31 9.37 -1.09 5.61
N VAL A 32 8.64 -2.17 5.30
CA VAL A 32 8.73 -3.44 6.04
C VAL A 32 10.13 -4.02 5.97
N ASN A 33 10.74 -4.09 4.78
CA ASN A 33 12.08 -4.64 4.58
C ASN A 33 13.15 -3.87 5.37
N VAL A 34 13.05 -2.54 5.46
CA VAL A 34 13.94 -1.72 6.29
C VAL A 34 13.86 -2.16 7.75
N VAL A 35 12.66 -2.39 8.28
CA VAL A 35 12.48 -2.87 9.66
C VAL A 35 12.97 -4.30 9.82
N SER A 36 12.64 -5.20 8.90
CA SER A 36 13.09 -6.60 8.95
C SER A 36 14.62 -6.69 8.99
N LYS A 37 15.32 -5.93 8.14
CA LYS A 37 16.79 -5.89 8.14
C LYS A 37 17.36 -5.32 9.44
N LYS A 38 16.74 -4.28 9.99
CA LYS A 38 17.15 -3.71 11.28
C LYS A 38 16.96 -4.71 12.40
N LEU A 39 15.78 -5.31 12.55
CA LEU A 39 15.48 -6.31 13.58
C LEU A 39 16.39 -7.54 13.51
N GLN A 40 16.78 -7.97 12.31
CA GLN A 40 17.68 -9.10 12.10
C GLN A 40 19.16 -8.74 12.31
N SER A 41 19.51 -7.47 12.52
CA SER A 41 20.90 -7.07 12.72
C SER A 41 21.41 -7.48 14.11
N SER A 42 22.61 -8.06 14.15
CA SER A 42 23.24 -8.63 15.36
C SER A 42 23.54 -7.61 16.47
N SER A 43 23.37 -6.30 16.23
CA SER A 43 23.76 -5.22 17.14
C SER A 43 22.58 -4.53 17.83
N MET A 44 21.36 -5.06 17.75
CA MET A 44 20.18 -4.39 18.29
C MET A 44 20.12 -4.50 19.81
N CYS A 45 20.32 -3.36 20.51
CA CYS A 45 19.89 -3.23 21.90
C CYS A 45 18.38 -2.93 21.96
N LEU A 46 17.73 -3.34 23.05
CA LEU A 46 16.27 -3.21 23.22
C LEU A 46 15.76 -1.77 23.01
N HIS A 47 16.53 -0.78 23.44
CA HIS A 47 16.20 0.63 23.28
C HIS A 47 16.15 1.05 21.80
N SER A 48 17.16 0.68 21.01
CA SER A 48 17.19 0.97 19.57
C SER A 48 16.06 0.24 18.83
N THR A 49 15.69 -0.96 19.24
CA THR A 49 14.53 -1.67 18.66
C THR A 49 13.23 -0.90 18.89
N LEU A 50 13.02 -0.33 20.09
CA LEU A 50 11.83 0.46 20.39
C LEU A 50 11.73 1.72 19.53
N GLU A 51 12.83 2.46 19.35
CA GLU A 51 12.83 3.66 18.50
C GLU A 51 12.51 3.33 17.04
N GLN A 52 13.00 2.20 16.51
CA GLN A 52 12.67 1.78 15.14
C GLN A 52 11.18 1.42 14.99
N ILE A 53 10.58 0.86 16.04
CA ILE A 53 9.16 0.54 16.09
C ILE A 53 8.31 1.82 16.05
N ASP A 54 8.67 2.81 16.86
CA ASP A 54 7.95 4.08 16.88
C ASP A 54 8.12 4.82 15.55
N GLY A 55 9.32 4.76 14.97
CA GLY A 55 9.61 5.33 13.65
C GLY A 55 8.79 4.71 12.52
N ILE A 56 8.65 3.37 12.49
CA ILE A 56 7.85 2.72 11.44
C ILE A 56 6.35 2.90 11.65
N MET A 57 5.88 2.94 12.90
CA MET A 57 4.48 3.26 13.19
C MET A 57 4.15 4.68 12.72
N SER A 58 5.01 5.64 13.02
CA SER A 58 4.87 7.02 12.53
C SER A 58 4.93 7.11 11.00
N TYR A 59 5.78 6.32 10.35
CA TYR A 59 5.82 6.23 8.89
C TYR A 59 4.47 5.77 8.32
N PHE A 60 3.91 4.67 8.84
CA PHE A 60 2.64 4.16 8.35
C PHE A 60 1.47 5.11 8.63
N ASP A 61 1.45 5.80 9.78
CA ASP A 61 0.44 6.81 10.07
C ASP A 61 0.52 7.99 9.10
N LYS A 62 1.73 8.45 8.77
CA LYS A 62 1.93 9.50 7.76
C LYS A 62 1.54 9.02 6.37
N TYR A 63 2.01 7.83 5.99
CA TYR A 63 1.74 7.23 4.69
C TYR A 63 0.23 7.01 4.49
N ARG A 64 -0.51 6.62 5.53
CA ARG A 64 -1.97 6.49 5.47
C ARG A 64 -2.70 7.78 5.07
N ASN A 65 -2.18 8.95 5.45
CA ASN A 65 -2.82 10.24 5.20
C ASN A 65 -2.33 10.91 3.90
N GLU A 66 -1.05 10.77 3.58
CA GLU A 66 -0.41 11.50 2.46
C GLU A 66 0.00 10.56 1.31
N GLY A 67 0.14 9.26 1.59
CA GLY A 67 0.73 8.27 0.70
C GLY A 67 -0.09 7.98 -0.54
N PHE A 68 -1.42 8.15 -0.48
CA PHE A 68 -2.26 7.96 -1.66
C PHE A 68 -1.97 9.03 -2.71
N ALA A 69 -1.94 10.30 -2.30
CA ALA A 69 -1.66 11.42 -3.19
C ALA A 69 -0.25 11.33 -3.79
N SER A 70 0.77 10.95 -2.99
CA SER A 70 2.13 10.76 -3.49
C SER A 70 2.21 9.57 -4.46
N SER A 71 1.58 8.44 -4.13
CA SER A 71 1.55 7.26 -5.00
C SER A 71 0.84 7.55 -6.32
N MET A 72 -0.21 8.36 -6.30
CA MET A 72 -0.96 8.78 -7.48
C MET A 72 -0.08 9.58 -8.46
N VAL A 73 0.76 10.50 -7.95
CA VAL A 73 1.70 11.26 -8.77
C VAL A 73 2.71 10.33 -9.43
N VAL A 74 3.34 9.47 -8.64
CA VAL A 74 4.35 8.52 -9.13
C VAL A 74 3.75 7.52 -10.14
N ALA A 75 2.52 7.06 -9.90
CA ALA A 75 1.82 6.16 -10.81
C ALA A 75 1.47 6.85 -12.13
N LYS A 76 1.05 8.13 -12.10
CA LYS A 76 0.78 8.92 -13.31
C LYS A 76 2.05 9.12 -14.15
N ASP A 77 3.17 9.45 -13.49
CA ASP A 77 4.46 9.59 -14.17
C ASP A 77 4.90 8.25 -14.79
N THR A 78 4.76 7.15 -14.04
CA THR A 78 5.08 5.80 -14.51
C THR A 78 4.20 5.38 -15.68
N ALA A 79 2.88 5.64 -15.61
CA ALA A 79 1.95 5.36 -16.69
C ALA A 79 2.28 6.16 -17.95
N SER A 80 2.69 7.42 -17.81
CA SER A 80 3.15 8.25 -18.93
C SER A 80 4.39 7.65 -19.61
N ILE A 81 5.36 7.16 -18.84
CA ILE A 81 6.55 6.47 -19.35
C ILE A 81 6.18 5.17 -20.08
N MET A 82 5.18 4.44 -19.57
CA MET A 82 4.70 3.18 -20.14
C MET A 82 3.72 3.36 -21.31
N GLY A 83 3.33 4.60 -21.64
CA GLY A 83 2.31 4.88 -22.66
C GLY A 83 0.90 4.40 -22.29
N VAL A 84 0.63 4.25 -20.99
CA VAL A 84 -0.66 3.83 -20.43
C VAL A 84 -1.48 5.07 -20.06
N GLU A 85 -2.77 5.06 -20.37
CA GLU A 85 -3.68 6.13 -19.96
C GLU A 85 -3.89 6.11 -18.44
N ALA A 86 -3.58 7.21 -17.76
CA ALA A 86 -3.71 7.34 -16.31
C ALA A 86 -5.15 7.68 -15.88
N SER A 87 -6.10 6.81 -16.22
CA SER A 87 -7.51 6.96 -15.87
C SER A 87 -8.07 5.69 -15.23
N PHE A 88 -9.05 5.86 -14.33
CA PHE A 88 -9.74 4.73 -13.72
C PHE A 88 -10.81 4.21 -14.69
N PRO A 89 -11.01 2.88 -14.79
CA PRO A 89 -12.03 2.33 -15.66
C PRO A 89 -13.42 2.80 -15.23
N VAL A 90 -14.05 3.62 -16.07
CA VAL A 90 -15.43 4.09 -15.84
C VAL A 90 -16.37 2.89 -15.93
N LYS A 91 -16.92 2.44 -14.79
CA LYS A 91 -18.03 1.48 -14.78
C LYS A 91 -19.18 2.11 -15.58
N ARG A 92 -19.53 1.51 -16.72
CA ARG A 92 -20.64 1.96 -17.59
C ARG A 92 -21.92 2.09 -16.75
N ARG A 93 -22.28 3.33 -16.38
CA ARG A 93 -23.64 3.63 -15.92
C ARG A 93 -24.53 3.71 -17.16
N ALA A 94 -25.72 3.11 -17.09
CA ALA A 94 -26.71 3.28 -18.15
C ALA A 94 -26.99 4.78 -18.34
N LEU A 95 -26.63 5.32 -19.51
CA LEU A 95 -26.83 6.73 -19.82
C LEU A 95 -28.33 6.99 -19.89
N ARG A 96 -28.91 7.71 -18.91
CA ARG A 96 -30.23 8.34 -19.08
C ARG A 96 -30.05 9.56 -19.99
N LYS A 97 -31.10 9.96 -20.72
CA LYS A 97 -31.07 11.14 -21.60
C LYS A 97 -30.66 12.38 -20.78
N LYS A 98 -29.49 12.96 -21.10
CA LYS A 98 -29.01 14.23 -20.54
C LYS A 98 -30.00 15.36 -20.83
N HIS A 99 -30.40 16.10 -19.80
CA HIS A 99 -30.99 17.43 -19.97
C HIS A 99 -29.87 18.47 -20.03
N TYR A 100 -30.14 19.60 -20.69
CA TYR A 100 -29.17 20.62 -21.15
C TYR A 100 -28.32 21.31 -20.05
N ASP A 101 -28.52 20.95 -18.77
CA ASP A 101 -27.87 21.55 -17.58
C ASP A 101 -27.06 20.53 -16.74
N GLU A 102 -26.83 19.30 -17.25
CA GLU A 102 -26.05 18.30 -16.51
C GLU A 102 -24.54 18.44 -16.76
N ASN A 103 -23.80 18.69 -15.68
CA ASN A 103 -22.33 18.75 -15.62
C ASN A 103 -21.68 17.43 -16.08
N ASP A 104 -20.40 17.49 -16.43
CA ASP A 104 -19.68 16.45 -17.16
C ASP A 104 -19.54 15.13 -16.36
N CYS A 105 -20.48 14.20 -16.59
CA CYS A 105 -20.59 12.89 -15.92
C CYS A 105 -19.30 12.04 -15.90
N ASN A 106 -18.34 12.34 -16.78
CA ASN A 106 -17.08 11.62 -16.89
C ASN A 106 -16.09 11.98 -15.76
N ASN A 107 -16.04 13.25 -15.34
CA ASN A 107 -15.18 13.68 -14.23
C ASN A 107 -15.66 13.08 -12.90
N GLU A 108 -16.97 13.03 -12.70
CA GLU A 108 -17.60 12.45 -11.52
C GLU A 108 -17.35 10.94 -11.42
N ALA A 109 -17.32 10.23 -12.56
CA ALA A 109 -17.03 8.80 -12.58
C ALA A 109 -15.56 8.48 -12.26
N ASN A 110 -14.62 9.28 -12.76
CA ASN A 110 -13.19 9.14 -12.41
C ASN A 110 -12.95 9.41 -10.93
N LEU A 111 -13.51 10.49 -10.38
CA LEU A 111 -13.47 10.80 -8.94
C LEU A 111 -14.03 9.67 -8.08
N GLN A 112 -15.07 8.97 -8.56
CA GLN A 112 -15.64 7.83 -7.87
C GLN A 112 -14.71 6.61 -7.89
N GLY A 113 -14.04 6.33 -9.01
CA GLY A 113 -13.07 5.24 -9.13
C GLY A 113 -11.83 5.46 -8.26
N GLU A 114 -11.34 6.70 -8.23
CA GLU A 114 -10.21 7.09 -7.38
C GLU A 114 -10.52 6.88 -5.90
N LYS A 115 -11.68 7.36 -5.42
CA LYS A 115 -12.13 7.15 -4.04
C LYS A 115 -12.39 5.68 -3.71
N ASP A 116 -12.93 4.92 -4.66
CA ASP A 116 -13.19 3.48 -4.48
C ASP A 116 -11.86 2.73 -4.29
N PHE A 117 -10.84 3.06 -5.08
CA PHE A 117 -9.50 2.49 -4.95
C PHE A 117 -8.82 2.93 -3.66
N GLU A 118 -8.93 4.21 -3.29
CA GLU A 118 -8.37 4.73 -2.04
C GLU A 118 -8.93 3.97 -0.84
N VAL A 119 -10.25 3.81 -0.75
CA VAL A 119 -10.91 3.21 0.41
C VAL A 119 -10.78 1.69 0.42
N ASN A 120 -11.06 1.02 -0.71
CA ASN A 120 -11.14 -0.44 -0.74
C ASN A 120 -9.80 -1.14 -0.95
N TYR A 121 -8.82 -0.44 -1.52
CA TYR A 121 -7.50 -1.01 -1.77
C TYR A 121 -6.44 -0.35 -0.90
N PHE A 122 -6.20 0.95 -1.06
CA PHE A 122 -5.08 1.63 -0.41
C PHE A 122 -5.17 1.58 1.12
N LEU A 123 -6.29 2.01 1.70
CA LEU A 123 -6.46 1.99 3.15
C LEU A 123 -6.39 0.56 3.71
N VAL A 124 -7.03 -0.40 3.04
CA VAL A 124 -7.00 -1.82 3.45
C VAL A 124 -5.57 -2.36 3.46
N MET A 125 -4.78 -2.08 2.43
CA MET A 125 -3.39 -2.54 2.32
C MET A 125 -2.49 -1.91 3.39
N VAL A 126 -2.62 -0.60 3.63
CA VAL A 126 -1.85 0.13 4.64
C VAL A 126 -2.22 -0.32 6.06
N ASP A 127 -3.51 -0.46 6.34
CA ASP A 127 -4.01 -0.90 7.65
C ASP A 127 -3.61 -2.36 7.92
N MET A 128 -3.64 -3.21 6.90
CA MET A 128 -3.15 -4.60 6.99
C MET A 128 -1.66 -4.66 7.29
N ALA A 129 -0.83 -3.94 6.52
CA ALA A 129 0.62 -3.90 6.75
C ALA A 129 0.98 -3.38 8.15
N SER A 130 0.30 -2.31 8.58
CA SER A 130 0.45 -1.73 9.91
C SER A 130 0.07 -2.72 11.02
N SER A 131 -1.01 -3.47 10.82
CA SER A 131 -1.49 -4.46 11.78
C SER A 131 -0.57 -5.68 11.88
N SER A 132 -0.14 -6.22 10.75
CA SER A 132 0.83 -7.32 10.68
C SER A 132 2.13 -6.94 11.37
N LEU A 133 2.65 -5.74 11.08
CA LEU A 133 3.87 -5.28 11.72
C LEU A 133 3.70 -5.10 13.24
N LYS A 134 2.59 -4.54 13.70
CA LYS A 134 2.29 -4.44 15.14
C LYS A 134 2.26 -5.82 15.82
N ILE A 135 1.75 -6.85 15.15
CA ILE A 135 1.71 -8.23 15.67
C ILE A 135 3.13 -8.82 15.75
N ASP A 136 3.91 -8.73 14.67
CA ASP A 136 5.27 -9.28 14.62
C ASP A 136 6.18 -8.61 15.65
N LEU A 137 6.04 -7.29 15.81
CA LEU A 137 6.78 -6.53 16.80
C LEU A 137 6.39 -6.90 18.24
N LYS A 138 5.10 -7.13 18.52
CA LYS A 138 4.66 -7.63 19.83
C LYS A 138 5.28 -8.98 20.12
N THR A 139 5.22 -9.92 19.17
CA THR A 139 5.81 -11.26 19.31
C THR A 139 7.31 -11.18 19.60
N SER A 140 8.04 -10.31 18.91
CA SER A 140 9.47 -10.08 19.16
C SER A 140 9.76 -9.46 20.54
N LYS A 141 8.89 -8.59 21.07
CA LYS A 141 9.06 -8.04 22.43
C LYS A 141 8.90 -9.13 23.49
N TYR A 142 7.89 -9.98 23.36
CA TYR A 142 7.66 -11.08 24.30
C TYR A 142 8.85 -12.05 24.31
N SER A 143 9.36 -12.46 23.15
CA SER A 143 10.51 -13.39 23.09
C SER A 143 11.77 -12.81 23.74
N MET A 144 12.07 -11.52 23.57
CA MET A 144 13.19 -10.86 24.25
C MET A 144 13.02 -10.80 25.77
N VAL A 145 11.81 -10.49 26.26
CA VAL A 145 11.53 -10.44 27.71
C VAL A 145 11.65 -11.83 28.35
N TYR A 146 11.13 -12.87 27.70
CA TYR A 146 11.24 -14.25 28.17
C TYR A 146 12.70 -14.73 28.22
N LEU A 147 13.51 -14.41 27.21
CA LEU A 147 14.94 -14.75 27.20
C LEU A 147 15.71 -14.02 28.31
N GLY A 148 15.40 -12.74 28.53
CA GLY A 148 16.00 -11.96 29.63
C GLY A 148 15.68 -12.54 31.01
N LEU A 149 14.43 -12.90 31.26
CA LEU A 149 14.01 -13.54 32.52
C LEU A 149 14.69 -14.89 32.75
N PHE A 150 14.81 -15.72 31.69
CA PHE A 150 15.48 -17.02 31.76
C PHE A 150 16.97 -16.91 32.11
N LEU A 151 17.66 -15.90 31.54
CA LEU A 151 19.07 -15.65 31.85
C LEU A 151 19.28 -15.12 33.27
N THR A 152 18.35 -14.34 33.82
CA THR A 152 18.44 -13.86 35.22
C THR A 152 18.08 -14.91 36.27
N GLN A 153 17.40 -16.00 35.92
CA GLN A 153 17.08 -17.10 36.85
C GLN A 153 18.17 -18.16 36.95
N HIS A 154 19.16 -18.14 36.04
CA HIS A 154 20.26 -19.10 35.99
C HIS A 154 21.60 -18.56 36.54
N HIS A 155 21.57 -17.49 37.35
CA HIS A 155 22.75 -16.86 37.93
C HIS A 155 22.68 -16.75 39.45
#